data_AF-A0A2V8V8T1-F1
#
_entry.id   AF-A0A2V8V8T1-F1
#
_cell.length_a   1.000
_cell.length_b   1.000
_cell.length_c   1.000
_cell.angle_alpha   90.00
_cell.angle_beta   90.00
_cell.angle_gamma   90.00
#
_symmetry.space_group_name_H-M   'P 1'
#
loop_
_entity.id
_entity.type
_entity.pdbx_description
1 polymer ?
#
loop_
_entity_poly.entity_id
_entity_poly.type
_entity_poly.pdbx_seq_one_letter_code
_entity_poly.pdbx_strand_id
1 'polypeptide(L)'
;MLVLLHFVGNALLLGLGYYWLGLGESSGTRLVWSFFVAAVFVCLSVWLHGATFAYFRASDSSHLTAAFRAPFSNLVPLIVLGVFVLCFYALLEWWRHYSPQPAFKIASYLTLKLRKPIQPATILRVFNILQWVLRWAVLPVILLPLAAEISTRGWSGLRGPSWARAKRPLYGLEVPLLLTCAFWLPFKLIGWVPRVSGFGMEMASFLVRLILAYLLFIGAWLLAVFFSSAGKPRLSQPKTAPSP
;
A
#
# COMPACT_ATOMS: atom_id res chain seq x y z
N MET A 1 -17.04 19.84 8.65
CA MET A 1 -16.59 19.04 9.81
C MET A 1 -15.63 17.91 9.43
N LEU A 2 -15.97 17.02 8.48
CA LEU A 2 -15.07 15.94 8.03
C LEU A 2 -13.72 16.43 7.47
N VAL A 3 -13.73 17.52 6.67
CA VAL A 3 -12.50 18.15 6.14
C VAL A 3 -11.61 18.68 7.27
N LEU A 4 -12.19 19.35 8.27
CA LEU A 4 -11.43 19.86 9.42
C LEU A 4 -10.81 18.73 10.23
N LEU A 5 -11.56 17.64 10.44
CA LEU A 5 -11.08 16.46 11.15
C LEU A 5 -9.94 15.76 10.39
N HIS A 6 -10.03 15.64 9.07
CA HIS A 6 -8.94 15.12 8.25
C HIS A 6 -7.73 16.05 8.23
N PHE A 7 -7.94 17.37 8.19
CA PHE A 7 -6.86 18.33 8.25
C PHE A 7 -6.09 18.22 9.58
N VAL A 8 -6.81 18.24 10.71
CA VAL A 8 -6.22 18.09 12.05
C VAL A 8 -5.61 16.71 12.23
N GLY A 9 -6.30 15.64 11.80
CA GLY A 9 -5.81 14.27 11.88
C GLY A 9 -4.54 14.06 11.06
N ASN A 10 -4.49 14.55 9.83
CA ASN A 10 -3.29 14.47 8.99
C ASN A 10 -2.15 15.34 9.52
N ALA A 11 -2.43 16.51 10.09
CA ALA A 11 -1.43 17.34 10.76
C ALA A 11 -0.83 16.63 11.98
N LEU A 12 -1.67 15.97 12.79
CA LEU A 12 -1.23 15.14 13.91
C LEU A 12 -0.40 13.94 13.45
N LEU A 13 -0.82 13.25 12.38
CA LEU A 13 -0.04 12.16 11.78
C LEU A 13 1.31 12.68 11.32
N LEU A 14 1.37 13.81 10.62
CA LEU A 14 2.62 14.38 10.13
C LEU A 14 3.55 14.78 11.29
N GLY A 15 3.01 15.40 12.34
CA GLY A 15 3.76 15.69 13.56
C GLY A 15 4.28 14.44 14.27
N LEU A 16 3.46 13.39 14.38
CA LEU A 16 3.84 12.12 14.98
C LEU A 16 4.89 11.38 14.14
N GLY A 17 4.77 11.43 12.81
CA GLY A 17 5.76 10.88 11.88
C GLY A 17 7.10 11.61 11.96
N TYR A 18 7.08 12.94 12.05
CA TYR A 18 8.28 13.74 12.26
C TYR A 18 8.96 13.40 13.59
N TYR A 19 8.18 13.31 14.68
CA TYR A 19 8.68 12.89 15.99
C TYR A 19 9.30 11.50 15.93
N TRP A 20 8.63 10.55 15.28
CA TRP A 20 9.12 9.18 15.12
C TRP A 20 10.46 9.11 14.37
N LEU A 21 10.59 9.86 13.27
CA LEU A 21 11.85 9.96 12.51
C LEU A 21 12.99 10.61 13.30
N GLY A 22 12.67 11.46 14.27
CA GLY A 22 13.64 12.09 15.17
C GLY A 22 14.10 11.20 16.34
N LEU A 23 13.51 10.02 16.53
CA LEU A 23 13.90 9.11 17.61
C LEU A 23 15.22 8.39 17.26
N GLY A 24 16.33 8.83 17.87
CA GLY A 24 17.60 8.12 17.77
C GLY A 24 17.60 6.80 18.55
N GLU A 25 17.88 5.70 17.86
CA GLU A 25 17.96 4.34 18.43
C GLU A 25 19.29 4.13 19.17
N SER A 26 19.38 4.62 20.40
CA SER A 26 20.60 4.49 21.23
C SER A 26 20.47 3.51 22.41
N SER A 27 19.27 3.03 22.71
CA SER A 27 19.02 2.09 23.82
C SER A 27 17.77 1.25 23.56
N GLY A 28 17.71 0.05 24.17
CA GLY A 28 16.57 -0.86 24.01
C GLY A 28 15.23 -0.25 24.44
N THR A 29 15.24 0.65 25.43
CA THR A 29 14.04 1.40 25.84
C THR A 29 13.55 2.35 24.75
N ARG A 30 14.46 3.02 24.04
CA ARG A 30 14.12 3.87 22.87
C ARG A 30 13.62 3.05 21.69
N LEU A 31 14.11 1.83 21.50
CA LEU A 31 13.60 0.92 20.47
C LEU A 31 12.15 0.52 20.74
N VAL A 32 11.84 0.13 21.98
CA VAL A 32 10.46 -0.18 22.40
C VAL A 32 9.55 1.04 22.27
N TRP A 33 10.05 2.22 22.64
CA TRP A 33 9.30 3.46 22.48
C TRP A 33 9.03 3.81 21.01
N SER A 34 10.04 3.70 20.15
CA SER A 34 9.91 3.88 18.71
C SER A 34 8.86 2.93 18.12
N PHE A 35 8.89 1.65 18.52
CA PHE A 35 7.88 0.67 18.12
C PHE A 35 6.47 1.06 18.57
N PHE A 36 6.31 1.50 19.81
CA PHE A 36 5.02 1.96 20.33
C PHE A 36 4.48 3.17 19.55
N VAL A 37 5.34 4.18 19.29
CA VAL A 37 4.97 5.36 18.51
C VAL A 37 4.56 4.98 17.09
N ALA A 38 5.30 4.06 16.45
CA ALA A 38 4.93 3.54 15.13
C ALA A 38 3.57 2.82 15.16
N ALA A 39 3.30 2.02 16.19
CA ALA A 39 2.01 1.34 16.35
C ALA A 39 0.86 2.34 16.50
N VAL A 40 1.03 3.40 17.30
CA VAL A 40 0.05 4.48 17.46
C VAL A 40 -0.16 5.21 16.12
N PHE A 41 0.91 5.51 15.39
CA PHE A 41 0.84 6.16 14.08
C PHE A 41 0.01 5.34 13.08
N VAL A 42 0.25 4.03 13.01
CA VAL A 42 -0.52 3.12 12.15
C VAL A 42 -1.98 3.04 12.62
N CYS A 43 -2.23 2.89 13.92
CA CYS A 43 -3.60 2.82 14.45
C CYS A 43 -4.39 4.10 14.15
N LEU A 44 -3.80 5.28 14.37
CA LEU A 44 -4.44 6.57 14.05
C LEU A 44 -4.68 6.72 12.55
N SER A 45 -3.72 6.32 11.71
CA SER A 45 -3.87 6.37 10.25
C SER A 45 -5.03 5.49 9.80
N VAL A 46 -5.08 4.24 10.26
CA VAL A 46 -6.14 3.31 9.88
C VAL A 46 -7.48 3.72 10.47
N TRP A 47 -7.52 4.24 11.71
CA TRP A 47 -8.75 4.75 12.33
C TRP A 47 -9.32 5.94 11.56
N LEU A 48 -8.48 6.94 11.26
CA LEU A 48 -8.89 8.16 10.55
C LEU A 48 -9.44 7.81 9.17
N HIS A 49 -8.75 6.97 8.40
CA HIS A 49 -9.16 6.61 7.04
C HIS A 49 -10.28 5.55 7.02
N GLY A 50 -10.30 4.64 7.99
CA GLY A 50 -11.35 3.62 8.16
C GLY A 50 -12.70 4.25 8.53
N ALA A 51 -12.70 5.25 9.40
CA ALA A 51 -13.90 6.01 9.76
C ALA A 51 -14.49 6.73 8.53
N THR A 52 -13.65 7.25 7.64
CA THR A 52 -14.08 7.84 6.36
C THR A 52 -14.78 6.82 5.46
N PHE A 53 -14.21 5.62 5.31
CA PHE A 53 -14.84 4.56 4.53
C PHE A 53 -16.15 4.08 5.14
N ALA A 54 -16.25 4.00 6.46
CA ALA A 54 -17.49 3.66 7.16
C ALA A 54 -18.57 4.74 6.95
N TYR A 55 -18.18 6.02 7.04
CA TYR A 55 -19.06 7.17 6.81
C TYR A 55 -19.64 7.19 5.39
N PHE A 56 -18.80 7.00 4.35
CA PHE A 56 -19.28 6.98 2.96
C PHE A 56 -20.07 5.71 2.58
N ARG A 57 -19.99 4.65 3.38
CA ARG A 57 -20.71 3.39 3.13
C ARG A 57 -22.09 3.36 3.78
N ALA A 58 -22.28 4.05 4.90
CA ALA A 58 -23.58 4.25 5.49
C ALA A 58 -24.32 5.29 4.63
N SER A 59 -25.21 4.83 3.75
CA SER A 59 -26.03 5.70 2.89
C SER A 59 -27.01 6.60 3.68
N ASP A 60 -27.07 6.42 5.01
CA ASP A 60 -27.86 7.25 5.91
C ASP A 60 -26.93 8.13 6.74
N SER A 61 -27.36 9.39 6.88
CA SER A 61 -26.89 10.48 7.73
C SER A 61 -26.90 10.14 9.23
N SER A 62 -26.37 8.98 9.60
CA SER A 62 -26.15 8.59 10.99
C SER A 62 -24.94 9.35 11.54
N HIS A 63 -25.15 9.99 12.70
CA HIS A 63 -24.25 10.91 13.37
C HIS A 63 -22.76 10.55 13.22
N LEU A 64 -21.94 11.53 12.82
CA LEU A 64 -20.47 11.42 12.69
C LEU A 64 -19.85 10.66 13.86
N THR A 65 -20.31 10.90 15.08
CA THR A 65 -19.84 10.21 16.30
C THR A 65 -20.01 8.69 16.28
N ALA A 66 -21.09 8.16 15.72
CA ALA A 66 -21.31 6.71 15.61
C ALA A 66 -20.37 6.06 14.58
N ALA A 67 -20.14 6.74 13.45
CA ALA A 67 -19.19 6.30 12.42
C ALA A 67 -17.73 6.31 12.92
N PHE A 68 -17.38 7.18 13.87
CA PHE A 68 -16.06 7.23 14.50
C PHE A 68 -15.89 6.29 15.71
N ARG A 69 -16.99 5.81 16.31
CA ARG A 69 -16.98 4.84 17.43
C ARG A 69 -16.89 3.38 16.96
N ALA A 70 -17.53 3.05 15.84
CA ALA A 70 -17.50 1.70 15.27
C ALA A 70 -16.09 1.15 14.94
N PRO A 71 -15.09 1.95 14.50
CA PRO A 71 -13.75 1.45 14.22
C PRO A 71 -12.93 1.13 15.47
N PHE A 72 -13.31 1.62 16.66
CA PHE A 72 -12.59 1.35 17.91
C PHE A 72 -12.67 -0.12 18.33
N SER A 73 -13.81 -0.80 18.08
CA SER A 73 -13.94 -2.25 18.31
C SER A 73 -13.22 -3.08 17.25
N ASN A 74 -12.91 -2.49 16.09
CA ASN A 74 -12.18 -3.14 15.00
C ASN A 74 -10.65 -2.94 15.08
N LEU A 75 -10.16 -2.18 16.08
CA LEU A 75 -8.72 -1.96 16.31
C LEU A 75 -7.99 -3.27 16.58
N VAL A 76 -8.57 -4.18 17.36
CA VAL A 76 -7.94 -5.47 17.67
C VAL A 76 -7.70 -6.30 16.39
N PRO A 77 -8.70 -6.56 15.53
CA PRO A 77 -8.46 -7.23 14.24
C PRO A 77 -7.44 -6.52 13.35
N LEU A 78 -7.40 -5.17 13.36
CA LEU A 78 -6.44 -4.40 12.58
C LEU A 78 -5.01 -4.49 13.14
N ILE A 79 -4.85 -4.51 14.46
CA ILE A 79 -3.56 -4.73 15.11
C ILE A 79 -3.08 -6.14 14.79
N VAL A 80 -3.94 -7.15 14.87
CA VAL A 80 -3.60 -8.53 14.51
C VAL A 80 -3.19 -8.63 13.03
N LEU A 81 -3.92 -7.95 12.13
CA LEU A 81 -3.51 -7.86 10.73
C LEU A 81 -2.16 -7.15 10.59
N GLY A 82 -1.94 -6.04 11.28
CA GLY A 82 -0.68 -5.30 11.26
C GLY A 82 0.49 -6.16 11.72
N VAL A 83 0.33 -6.91 12.81
CA VAL A 83 1.33 -7.88 13.29
C VAL A 83 1.56 -8.98 12.25
N PHE A 84 0.50 -9.53 11.65
CA PHE A 84 0.62 -10.52 10.59
C PHE A 84 1.40 -9.97 9.38
N VAL A 85 1.13 -8.74 8.96
CA VAL A 85 1.87 -8.04 7.90
C VAL A 85 3.34 -7.89 8.29
N LEU A 86 3.64 -7.41 9.51
CA LEU A 86 5.01 -7.28 10.01
C LEU A 86 5.75 -8.63 10.02
N CYS A 87 5.11 -9.70 10.49
CA CYS A 87 5.66 -11.05 10.44
C CYS A 87 5.96 -11.48 9.00
N PHE A 88 5.07 -11.18 8.06
CA PHE A 88 5.26 -11.52 6.64
C PHE A 88 6.42 -10.73 6.02
N TYR A 89 6.52 -9.43 6.30
CA TYR A 89 7.66 -8.61 5.86
C TYR A 89 8.97 -9.06 6.50
N ALA A 90 8.97 -9.41 7.79
CA ALA A 90 10.14 -9.94 8.48
C ALA A 90 10.58 -11.29 7.89
N LEU A 91 9.63 -12.16 7.54
CA LEU A 91 9.91 -13.43 6.87
C LEU A 91 10.51 -13.22 5.47
N LEU A 92 9.99 -12.25 4.71
CA LEU A 92 10.54 -11.88 3.40
C LEU A 92 11.96 -11.33 3.51
N GLU A 93 12.24 -10.50 4.53
CA GLU A 93 13.57 -9.96 4.77
C GLU A 93 14.55 -11.05 5.25
N TRP A 94 14.10 -11.94 6.14
CA TRP A 94 14.87 -13.11 6.55
C TRP A 94 15.22 -14.00 5.35
N TRP A 95 14.25 -14.24 4.47
CA TRP A 95 14.48 -14.98 3.23
C TRP A 95 15.48 -14.26 2.31
N ARG A 96 15.43 -12.93 2.24
CA ARG A 96 16.41 -12.12 1.48
C ARG A 96 17.83 -12.34 1.99
N HIS A 97 18.02 -12.34 3.31
CA HIS A 97 19.32 -12.57 3.93
C HIS A 97 19.81 -14.01 3.80
N TYR A 98 18.91 -14.99 3.76
CA TYR A 98 19.27 -16.39 3.52
C TYR A 98 19.56 -16.70 2.04
N SER A 99 19.02 -15.91 1.11
CA SER A 99 19.10 -16.12 -0.35
C SER A 99 20.47 -16.02 -1.05
N PRO A 100 21.53 -15.35 -0.52
CA PRO A 100 22.82 -15.28 -1.22
C PRO A 100 23.40 -16.67 -1.52
N GLN A 101 23.25 -17.63 -0.60
CA GLN A 101 23.79 -18.99 -0.73
C GLN A 101 23.06 -19.88 -1.77
N PRO A 102 21.71 -19.95 -1.81
CA PRO A 102 21.00 -20.71 -2.84
C PRO A 102 21.12 -20.11 -4.25
N ALA A 103 21.31 -18.79 -4.41
CA ALA A 103 21.49 -18.18 -5.73
C ALA A 103 22.71 -18.74 -6.50
N PHE A 104 23.82 -19.02 -5.81
CA PHE A 104 24.99 -19.66 -6.40
C PHE A 104 24.74 -21.13 -6.76
N LYS A 105 24.01 -21.88 -5.92
CA LYS A 105 23.64 -23.28 -6.20
C LYS A 105 22.71 -23.39 -7.41
N ILE A 106 21.74 -22.48 -7.51
CA ILE A 106 20.80 -22.40 -8.64
C ILE A 106 21.54 -22.00 -9.92
N ALA A 107 22.49 -21.06 -9.86
CA ALA A 107 23.32 -20.66 -11.01
C ALA A 107 24.20 -21.82 -11.52
N SER A 108 24.81 -22.57 -10.60
CA SER A 108 25.61 -23.74 -10.91
C SER A 108 24.74 -24.84 -11.55
N TYR A 109 23.58 -25.16 -10.97
CA TYR A 109 22.65 -26.15 -11.50
C TYR A 109 22.10 -25.78 -12.88
N LEU A 110 21.69 -24.52 -13.08
CA LEU A 110 21.21 -24.03 -14.38
C LEU A 110 22.33 -24.04 -15.42
N THR A 111 23.56 -23.67 -15.05
CA THR A 111 24.71 -23.72 -15.96
C THR A 111 25.00 -25.16 -16.40
N LEU A 112 24.91 -26.12 -15.47
CA LEU A 112 25.07 -27.55 -15.76
C LEU A 112 23.95 -28.10 -16.66
N LYS A 113 22.70 -27.68 -16.46
CA LYS A 113 21.56 -28.20 -17.22
C LYS A 113 21.37 -27.53 -18.59
N LEU A 114 21.57 -26.22 -18.68
CA LEU A 114 21.40 -25.43 -19.91
C LEU A 114 22.68 -25.36 -20.76
N ARG A 115 23.82 -25.85 -20.25
CA ARG A 115 25.15 -25.78 -20.89
C ARG A 115 25.52 -24.37 -21.39
N LYS A 116 24.92 -23.33 -20.80
CA LYS A 116 25.22 -21.92 -21.01
C LYS A 116 25.58 -21.31 -19.66
N PRO A 117 26.72 -20.60 -19.55
CA PRO A 117 27.13 -20.00 -18.29
C PRO A 117 26.12 -18.92 -17.89
N ILE A 118 25.41 -19.15 -16.78
CA ILE A 118 24.54 -18.14 -16.18
C ILE A 118 25.31 -17.52 -15.02
N GLN A 119 25.61 -16.23 -15.14
CA GLN A 119 26.29 -15.50 -14.08
C GLN A 119 25.42 -15.47 -12.81
N PRO A 120 25.98 -15.77 -11.62
CA PRO A 120 25.26 -15.66 -10.35
C PRO A 120 24.66 -14.26 -10.11
N ALA A 121 25.30 -13.23 -10.64
CA ALA A 121 24.81 -11.85 -10.62
C ALA A 121 23.44 -11.69 -11.31
N THR A 122 23.19 -12.43 -12.40
CA THR A 122 21.90 -12.42 -13.10
C THR A 122 20.80 -13.04 -12.24
N ILE A 123 21.12 -14.12 -11.54
CA ILE A 123 20.16 -14.82 -10.65
C ILE A 123 19.83 -13.96 -9.43
N LEU A 124 20.84 -13.34 -8.83
CA LEU A 124 20.63 -12.35 -7.76
C LEU A 124 19.77 -11.19 -8.22
N ARG A 125 19.98 -10.67 -9.44
CA ARG A 125 19.15 -9.62 -10.02
C ARG A 125 17.69 -10.05 -10.17
N VAL A 126 17.43 -11.24 -10.72
CA VAL A 126 16.06 -11.78 -10.86
C VAL A 126 15.42 -11.98 -9.49
N PHE A 127 16.16 -12.54 -8.52
CA PHE A 127 15.65 -12.74 -7.18
C PHE A 127 15.29 -11.42 -6.48
N ASN A 128 16.12 -10.39 -6.64
CA ASN A 128 15.85 -9.05 -6.12
C ASN A 128 14.62 -8.41 -6.78
N ILE A 129 14.46 -8.56 -8.10
CA ILE A 129 13.26 -8.08 -8.81
C ILE A 129 12.03 -8.82 -8.31
N LEU A 130 12.09 -10.15 -8.18
CA LEU A 130 10.97 -10.95 -7.69
C LEU A 130 10.57 -10.57 -6.28
N GLN A 131 11.54 -10.41 -5.36
CA GLN A 131 11.26 -9.95 -4.01
C GLN A 131 10.71 -8.52 -3.98
N TRP A 132 11.21 -7.63 -4.83
CA TRP A 132 10.69 -6.27 -4.94
C TRP A 132 9.22 -6.29 -5.38
N VAL A 133 8.88 -7.06 -6.41
CA VAL A 133 7.50 -7.24 -6.90
C VAL A 133 6.62 -7.88 -5.82
N LEU A 134 7.09 -8.92 -5.15
CA LEU A 134 6.32 -9.59 -4.10
C LEU A 134 6.02 -8.63 -2.94
N ARG A 135 7.02 -7.85 -2.52
CA ARG A 135 6.96 -6.94 -1.37
C ARG A 135 6.15 -5.68 -1.64
N TRP A 136 6.21 -5.14 -2.84
CA TRP A 136 5.62 -3.84 -3.18
C TRP A 136 4.42 -3.91 -4.12
N ALA A 137 4.28 -4.97 -4.89
CA ALA A 137 3.13 -5.15 -5.79
C ALA A 137 2.17 -6.21 -5.26
N VAL A 138 2.62 -7.42 -4.94
CA VAL A 138 1.68 -8.52 -4.58
C VAL A 138 1.13 -8.36 -3.17
N LEU A 139 1.97 -8.10 -2.17
CA LEU A 139 1.52 -7.97 -0.78
C LEU A 139 0.47 -6.86 -0.60
N PRO A 140 0.71 -5.62 -1.06
CA PRO A 140 -0.26 -4.55 -0.88
C PRO A 140 -1.61 -4.82 -1.55
N VAL A 141 -1.62 -5.51 -2.70
CA VAL A 141 -2.86 -5.86 -3.42
C VAL A 141 -3.75 -6.79 -2.61
N ILE A 142 -3.16 -7.72 -1.87
CA ILE A 142 -3.92 -8.66 -1.04
C ILE A 142 -4.29 -7.99 0.29
N LEU A 143 -3.36 -7.24 0.87
CA LEU A 143 -3.50 -6.68 2.21
C LEU A 143 -4.40 -5.45 2.27
N LEU A 144 -4.33 -4.53 1.30
CA LEU A 144 -5.16 -3.32 1.28
C LEU A 144 -6.67 -3.59 1.28
N PRO A 145 -7.22 -4.44 0.39
CA PRO A 145 -8.66 -4.73 0.41
C PRO A 145 -9.08 -5.52 1.66
N LEU A 146 -8.19 -6.36 2.19
CA LEU A 146 -8.44 -7.09 3.43
C LEU A 146 -8.48 -6.12 4.63
N ALA A 147 -7.55 -5.18 4.70
CA ALA A 147 -7.52 -4.12 5.72
C ALA A 147 -8.75 -3.21 5.63
N ALA A 148 -9.23 -2.88 4.43
CA ALA A 148 -10.45 -2.10 4.23
C ALA A 148 -11.73 -2.84 4.64
N GLU A 149 -11.81 -4.14 4.40
CA GLU A 149 -12.95 -4.97 4.86
C GLU A 149 -12.89 -5.16 6.38
N ILE A 150 -11.71 -5.37 6.96
CA ILE A 150 -11.54 -5.51 8.41
C ILE A 150 -11.80 -4.19 9.16
N SER A 151 -11.40 -3.05 8.61
CA SER A 151 -11.66 -1.75 9.23
C SER A 151 -13.16 -1.46 9.33
N THR A 152 -13.94 -1.92 8.35
CA THR A 152 -15.39 -1.70 8.29
C THR A 152 -16.23 -2.78 8.97
N ARG A 153 -15.76 -4.03 9.02
CA ARG A 153 -16.54 -5.20 9.49
C ARG A 153 -15.89 -6.00 10.63
N GLY A 154 -14.71 -5.58 11.10
CA GLY A 154 -13.93 -6.29 12.11
C GLY A 154 -13.54 -7.70 11.65
N TRP A 155 -13.60 -8.67 12.56
CA TRP A 155 -13.27 -10.08 12.30
C TRP A 155 -14.08 -10.71 11.17
N SER A 156 -15.31 -10.25 10.93
CA SER A 156 -16.15 -10.77 9.84
C SER A 156 -15.67 -10.35 8.44
N GLY A 157 -14.82 -9.32 8.36
CA GLY A 157 -14.18 -8.87 7.12
C GLY A 157 -13.19 -9.89 6.54
N LEU A 158 -12.64 -10.80 7.37
CA LEU A 158 -11.74 -11.88 6.92
C LEU A 158 -12.43 -12.88 5.98
N ARG A 159 -13.76 -13.05 6.10
CA ARG A 159 -14.56 -13.93 5.24
C ARG A 159 -15.33 -13.14 4.16
N GLY A 160 -14.95 -11.88 3.97
CA GLY A 160 -15.65 -10.96 3.09
C GLY A 160 -15.54 -11.29 1.60
N PRO A 161 -16.40 -10.65 0.77
CA PRO A 161 -16.43 -10.83 -0.69
C PRO A 161 -15.14 -10.38 -1.42
N SER A 162 -14.18 -9.79 -0.71
CA SER A 162 -12.83 -9.51 -1.18
C SER A 162 -12.08 -10.79 -1.59
N TRP A 163 -12.25 -11.89 -0.84
CA TRP A 163 -11.63 -13.20 -1.16
C TRP A 163 -12.18 -13.82 -2.44
N ALA A 164 -13.49 -13.70 -2.69
CA ALA A 164 -14.09 -14.15 -3.95
C ALA A 164 -13.57 -13.34 -5.16
N ARG A 165 -13.12 -12.10 -4.93
CA ARG A 165 -12.58 -11.20 -5.97
C ARG A 165 -11.10 -11.44 -6.23
N ALA A 166 -10.32 -11.75 -5.19
CA ALA A 166 -8.92 -12.17 -5.29
C ALA A 166 -8.75 -13.49 -6.07
N LYS A 167 -9.80 -14.31 -6.18
CA LYS A 167 -9.82 -15.52 -7.01
C LYS A 167 -9.92 -15.26 -8.52
N ARG A 168 -10.11 -14.00 -8.97
CA ARG A 168 -10.07 -13.67 -10.40
C ARG A 168 -8.62 -13.66 -10.89
N PRO A 169 -8.25 -14.49 -11.88
CA PRO A 169 -6.85 -14.60 -12.33
C PRO A 169 -6.32 -13.28 -12.93
N LEU A 170 -7.19 -12.52 -13.61
CA LEU A 170 -6.85 -11.22 -14.18
C LEU A 170 -6.55 -10.15 -13.11
N TYR A 171 -7.28 -10.17 -11.99
CA TYR A 171 -7.04 -9.25 -10.87
C TYR A 171 -5.65 -9.48 -10.23
N GLY A 172 -5.17 -10.72 -10.24
CA GLY A 172 -3.84 -11.08 -9.75
C GLY A 172 -2.68 -10.54 -10.59
N LEU A 173 -2.92 -10.08 -11.83
CA LEU A 173 -1.89 -9.55 -12.73
C LEU A 173 -2.09 -8.07 -13.05
N GLU A 174 -3.34 -7.64 -13.25
CA GLU A 174 -3.70 -6.24 -13.54
C GLU A 174 -3.28 -5.30 -12.41
N VAL A 175 -3.59 -5.65 -11.16
CA VAL A 175 -3.31 -4.76 -10.02
C VAL A 175 -1.81 -4.65 -9.71
N PRO A 176 -1.00 -5.74 -9.67
CA PRO A 176 0.43 -5.57 -9.50
C PRO A 176 1.08 -4.87 -10.69
N LEU A 177 0.59 -5.06 -11.93
CA LEU A 177 1.06 -4.31 -13.08
C LEU A 177 0.77 -2.81 -12.91
N LEU A 178 -0.45 -2.45 -12.53
CA LEU A 178 -0.86 -1.06 -12.30
C LEU A 178 -0.12 -0.42 -11.13
N LEU A 179 0.13 -1.13 -10.04
CA LEU A 179 0.96 -0.64 -8.94
C LEU A 179 2.42 -0.47 -9.38
N THR A 180 2.95 -1.41 -10.15
CA THR A 180 4.31 -1.28 -10.69
C THR A 180 4.40 -0.06 -11.61
N CYS A 181 3.40 0.16 -12.48
CA CYS A 181 3.30 1.36 -13.29
C CYS A 181 3.16 2.63 -12.43
N ALA A 182 2.34 2.59 -11.38
CA ALA A 182 2.09 3.72 -10.49
C ALA A 182 3.35 4.14 -9.72
N PHE A 183 4.23 3.21 -9.33
CA PHE A 183 5.45 3.56 -8.60
C PHE A 183 6.67 3.69 -9.52
N TRP A 184 6.92 2.72 -10.38
CA TRP A 184 8.15 2.65 -11.16
C TRP A 184 8.24 3.74 -12.24
N LEU A 185 7.16 3.98 -12.99
CA LEU A 185 7.18 4.97 -14.07
C LEU A 185 7.34 6.40 -13.53
N PRO A 186 6.61 6.84 -12.49
CA PRO A 186 6.83 8.15 -11.87
C PRO A 186 8.25 8.35 -11.35
N PHE A 187 8.81 7.37 -10.63
CA PHE A 187 10.18 7.51 -10.13
C PHE A 187 11.22 7.56 -11.25
N LYS A 188 11.04 6.76 -12.31
CA LYS A 188 11.91 6.80 -13.48
C LYS A 188 11.80 8.14 -14.23
N LEU A 189 10.59 8.69 -14.31
CA LEU A 189 10.34 9.98 -14.96
C LEU A 189 10.96 11.14 -14.17
N ILE A 190 10.86 11.13 -12.84
CA ILE A 190 11.49 12.13 -11.96
C ILE A 190 13.02 12.00 -12.01
N GLY A 191 13.54 10.78 -11.96
CA GLY A 191 14.99 10.50 -12.00
C GLY A 191 15.63 10.74 -13.37
N TRP A 192 14.85 10.82 -14.44
CA TRP A 192 15.35 11.14 -15.77
C TRP A 192 15.64 12.64 -15.89
N VAL A 193 16.90 13.05 -15.73
CA VAL A 193 17.33 14.44 -15.86
C VAL A 193 17.77 14.74 -17.30
N PRO A 194 16.99 15.48 -18.10
CA PRO A 194 17.43 15.92 -19.42
C PRO A 194 18.51 16.99 -19.27
N ARG A 195 19.52 16.96 -20.15
CA ARG A 195 20.53 18.01 -20.22
C ARG A 195 19.92 19.23 -20.89
N VAL A 196 19.47 20.19 -20.09
CA VAL A 196 18.94 21.47 -20.55
C VAL A 196 19.83 22.59 -20.01
N SER A 197 20.10 23.60 -20.83
CA SER A 197 20.97 24.72 -20.44
C SER A 197 20.18 25.78 -19.68
N GLY A 198 20.59 26.06 -18.45
CA GLY A 198 20.06 27.16 -17.64
C GLY A 198 19.02 26.74 -16.60
N PHE A 199 19.14 27.33 -15.42
CA PHE A 199 18.33 27.00 -14.23
C PHE A 199 16.82 27.06 -14.47
N GLY A 200 16.35 28.03 -15.24
CA GLY A 200 14.92 28.17 -15.57
C GLY A 200 14.37 26.99 -16.39
N MET A 201 15.14 26.49 -17.36
CA MET A 201 14.74 25.32 -18.15
C MET A 201 14.83 24.02 -17.34
N GLU A 202 15.82 23.90 -16.45
CA GLU A 202 15.91 22.78 -15.52
C GLU A 202 14.69 22.71 -14.59
N MET A 203 14.30 23.86 -14.02
CA MET A 203 13.13 23.97 -13.14
C MET A 203 11.81 23.67 -13.89
N ALA A 204 11.64 24.22 -15.09
CA ALA A 204 10.46 23.95 -15.92
C ALA A 204 10.38 22.46 -16.30
N SER A 205 11.50 21.86 -16.71
CA SER A 205 11.58 20.43 -17.01
C SER A 205 11.24 19.58 -15.79
N PHE A 206 11.72 19.96 -14.61
CA PHE A 206 11.41 19.27 -13.37
C PHE A 206 9.91 19.34 -13.04
N LEU A 207 9.30 20.54 -13.11
CA LEU A 207 7.88 20.73 -12.85
C LEU A 207 7.01 19.91 -13.81
N VAL A 208 7.32 19.91 -15.11
CA VAL A 208 6.58 19.10 -16.10
C VAL A 208 6.70 17.61 -15.79
N ARG A 209 7.90 17.11 -15.49
CA ARG A 209 8.11 15.71 -15.11
C ARG A 209 7.36 15.34 -13.84
N LEU A 210 7.34 16.24 -12.85
CA LEU A 210 6.62 16.04 -11.59
C LEU A 210 5.10 15.97 -11.81
N ILE A 211 4.55 16.87 -12.63
CA ILE A 211 3.11 16.87 -12.96
C ILE A 211 2.75 15.59 -13.71
N LEU A 212 3.53 15.20 -14.73
CA LEU A 212 3.29 13.96 -15.48
C LEU A 212 3.40 12.73 -14.59
N ALA A 213 4.39 12.69 -13.70
CA ALA A 213 4.57 11.63 -12.71
C ALA A 213 3.35 11.54 -11.78
N TYR A 214 2.84 12.67 -11.31
CA TYR A 214 1.65 12.74 -10.46
C TYR A 214 0.37 12.28 -11.18
N LEU A 215 0.18 12.69 -12.43
CA LEU A 215 -0.95 12.25 -13.24
C LEU A 215 -0.90 10.75 -13.55
N LEU A 216 0.29 10.21 -13.85
CA LEU A 216 0.48 8.77 -14.03
C LEU A 216 0.18 7.99 -12.75
N PHE A 217 0.66 8.49 -11.60
CA PHE A 217 0.40 7.89 -10.29
C PHE A 217 -1.11 7.84 -10.01
N ILE A 218 -1.81 8.97 -10.15
CA ILE A 218 -3.26 9.05 -9.91
C ILE A 218 -4.03 8.21 -10.92
N GLY A 219 -3.70 8.29 -12.21
CA GLY A 219 -4.38 7.55 -13.28
C GLY A 219 -4.28 6.05 -13.07
N ALA A 220 -3.09 5.54 -12.76
CA ALA A 220 -2.88 4.14 -12.44
C ALA A 220 -3.64 3.71 -11.17
N TRP A 221 -3.69 4.58 -10.15
CA TRP A 221 -4.44 4.33 -8.93
C TRP A 221 -5.95 4.29 -9.15
N LEU A 222 -6.50 5.24 -9.92
CA LEU A 222 -7.91 5.28 -10.28
C LEU A 222 -8.31 4.07 -11.13
N LEU A 223 -7.47 3.65 -12.06
CA LEU A 223 -7.67 2.43 -12.83
C LEU A 223 -7.65 1.20 -11.92
N ALA A 224 -6.72 1.11 -10.97
CA ALA A 224 -6.70 0.02 -9.99
C ALA A 224 -7.99 0.00 -9.16
N VAL A 225 -8.50 1.16 -8.75
CA VAL A 225 -9.79 1.28 -8.05
C VAL A 225 -10.96 0.87 -8.95
N PHE A 226 -10.98 1.30 -10.22
CA PHE A 226 -12.01 0.94 -11.19
C PHE A 226 -12.07 -0.57 -11.47
N PHE A 227 -10.91 -1.20 -11.69
CA PHE A 227 -10.82 -2.65 -11.85
C PHE A 227 -11.21 -3.38 -10.55
N SER A 228 -10.88 -2.81 -9.39
CA SER A 228 -11.30 -3.37 -8.10
C SER A 228 -12.80 -3.24 -7.81
N SER A 229 -13.47 -2.21 -8.33
CA SER A 229 -14.92 -1.97 -8.20
C SER A 229 -15.73 -2.65 -9.30
N ALA A 230 -15.08 -3.32 -10.26
CA ALA A 230 -15.69 -3.98 -11.43
C ALA A 230 -16.55 -3.03 -12.28
N GLY A 231 -16.26 -1.73 -12.26
CA GLY A 231 -17.01 -0.71 -13.01
C GLY A 231 -18.46 -0.52 -12.57
N LYS A 232 -18.88 -1.08 -11.43
CA LYS A 232 -20.21 -0.83 -10.88
C LYS A 232 -20.10 0.29 -9.85
N PRO A 233 -20.51 1.54 -10.16
CA PRO A 233 -20.76 2.50 -9.10
C PRO A 233 -21.79 1.87 -8.16
N ARG A 234 -21.42 1.70 -6.89
CA ARG A 234 -22.43 1.47 -5.85
C ARG A 234 -23.25 2.74 -5.82
N LEU A 235 -24.35 2.75 -6.55
CA LEU A 235 -25.34 3.81 -6.52
C LEU A 235 -25.70 4.03 -5.05
N SER A 236 -25.23 5.15 -4.51
CA SER A 236 -25.60 5.66 -3.18
C SER A 236 -27.02 6.21 -3.17
N GLN A 237 -27.70 6.21 -4.33
CA GLN A 237 -29.11 6.56 -4.40
C GLN A 237 -29.96 5.32 -4.12
N PRO A 238 -30.73 5.28 -3.02
CA PRO A 238 -31.84 4.35 -2.93
C PRO A 238 -32.73 4.60 -4.15
N LYS A 239 -33.12 3.52 -4.81
CA LYS A 239 -34.11 3.55 -5.88
C LYS A 239 -35.42 4.02 -5.25
N THR A 240 -35.65 5.33 -5.18
CA THR A 240 -36.98 5.90 -4.93
C THR A 240 -37.78 5.61 -6.18
N ALA A 241 -38.32 4.39 -6.26
CA ALA A 241 -39.46 4.14 -7.11
C ALA A 241 -40.60 5.01 -6.56
N PRO A 242 -41.17 5.93 -7.36
CA PRO A 242 -42.42 6.55 -6.95
C PRO A 242 -43.45 5.41 -6.82
N SER A 243 -44.00 5.25 -5.62
CA SER A 243 -45.20 4.43 -5.45
C SER A 243 -46.35 5.20 -6.08
N PRO A 244 -47.19 4.55 -6.91
CA PRO A 244 -48.36 5.19 -7.53
C PRO A 244 -49.39 5.64 -6.50
#